data_AF-A0A062TNG3-F1
#
_entry.id   AF-A0A062TNG3-F1
#
_cell.length_a   1.000
_cell.length_b   1.000
_cell.length_c   1.000
_cell.angle_alpha   90.00
_cell.angle_beta   90.00
_cell.angle_gamma   90.00
#
_symmetry.space_group_name_H-M   'P 1'
#
loop_
_entity.id
_entity.type
_entity.pdbx_description
1 polymer ?
#
loop_
_entity_poly.entity_id
_entity_poly.type
_entity_poly.pdbx_seq_one_letter_code
_entity_poly.pdbx_strand_id
1 'polypeptide(L)'
;MRMFRHLVSWALALFLIAMFVQATIYPLPNPPEGSVKFFDPPGENIVFQTIAVNSGVSLFEPTGRVVVGVVELLAALFLLLPMTRRFGAFLSAAVLGGAVAMHLSPWLGREVPASLDPQTTATDGGLLFMLAIVMLVASLLLMVVHPGKQKYE
;
A
#
# COMPACT_ATOMS: atom_id res chain seq x y z
N MET A 1 11.17 -16.28 23.81
CA MET A 1 10.17 -16.29 22.72
C MET A 1 9.28 -15.04 22.68
N ARG A 2 8.76 -14.54 23.82
CA ARG A 2 7.88 -13.35 23.84
C ARG A 2 8.56 -12.06 23.34
N MET A 3 9.77 -11.76 23.82
CA MET A 3 10.57 -10.60 23.37
C MET A 3 10.76 -10.61 21.85
N PHE A 4 11.17 -11.75 21.30
CA PHE A 4 11.36 -11.94 19.86
C PHE A 4 10.07 -11.62 19.06
N ARG A 5 8.91 -12.11 19.50
CA ARG A 5 7.62 -11.81 18.85
C ARG A 5 7.26 -10.32 18.89
N HIS A 6 7.60 -9.61 19.97
CA HIS A 6 7.40 -8.16 20.03
C HIS A 6 8.31 -7.43 19.05
N LEU A 7 9.60 -7.80 18.97
CA LEU A 7 10.55 -7.22 18.02
C LEU A 7 10.10 -7.43 16.57
N VAL A 8 9.75 -8.66 16.20
CA VAL A 8 9.23 -8.97 14.86
C VAL A 8 7.92 -8.22 14.57
N SER A 9 7.01 -8.15 15.54
CA SER A 9 5.75 -7.40 15.38
C SER A 9 5.99 -5.91 15.12
N TRP A 10 6.96 -5.31 15.80
CA TRP A 10 7.32 -3.90 15.56
C TRP A 10 8.04 -3.71 14.23
N ALA A 11 8.97 -4.60 13.87
CA ALA A 11 9.66 -4.52 12.59
C ALA A 11 8.67 -4.57 11.41
N LEU A 12 7.74 -5.52 11.41
CA LEU A 12 6.68 -5.62 10.40
C LEU A 12 5.76 -4.40 10.38
N ALA A 13 5.35 -3.91 11.56
CA ALA A 13 4.47 -2.74 11.65
C ALA A 13 5.16 -1.47 11.13
N LEU A 14 6.40 -1.21 11.52
CA LEU A 14 7.16 -0.04 11.08
C LEU A 14 7.46 -0.10 9.59
N PHE A 15 7.79 -1.28 9.05
CA PHE A 15 7.91 -1.48 7.61
C PHE A 15 6.63 -1.09 6.87
N LEU A 16 5.47 -1.64 7.27
CA LEU A 16 4.19 -1.32 6.63
C LEU A 16 3.82 0.16 6.76
N ILE A 17 4.02 0.75 7.94
CA ILE A 17 3.77 2.18 8.17
C ILE A 17 4.62 3.03 7.24
N ALA A 18 5.94 2.75 7.18
CA ALA A 18 6.85 3.49 6.33
C ALA A 18 6.42 3.41 4.85
N MET A 19 6.03 2.22 4.38
CA MET A 19 5.58 2.04 3.00
C MET A 19 4.26 2.76 2.69
N PHE A 20 3.27 2.72 3.59
CA PHE A 20 2.03 3.46 3.40
C PHE A 20 2.26 4.98 3.43
N VAL A 21 3.09 5.46 4.35
CA VAL A 21 3.46 6.88 4.43
C VAL A 21 4.20 7.32 3.16
N GLN A 22 5.15 6.51 2.68
CA GLN A 22 5.88 6.76 1.44
C GLN A 22 4.94 6.88 0.23
N ALA A 23 3.96 5.96 0.10
CA ALA A 23 3.05 5.94 -1.05
C ALA A 23 1.96 7.03 -1.00
N THR A 24 1.63 7.54 0.19
CA THR A 24 0.51 8.50 0.37
C THR A 24 0.98 9.94 0.38
N ILE A 25 1.99 10.24 1.21
CA ILE A 25 2.46 11.61 1.44
C ILE A 25 3.91 11.84 1.05
N TYR A 26 4.72 10.78 0.93
CA TYR A 26 6.14 10.86 0.58
C TYR A 26 6.91 11.91 1.42
N PRO A 27 7.41 11.56 2.61
CA PRO A 27 7.98 12.54 3.54
C PRO A 27 9.36 13.09 3.12
N LEU A 28 9.95 12.59 2.04
CA LEU A 28 11.28 12.99 1.58
C LEU A 28 11.21 14.12 0.53
N PRO A 29 12.27 14.92 0.36
CA PRO A 29 12.33 15.91 -0.71
C PRO A 29 12.31 15.24 -2.10
N ASN A 30 11.77 15.95 -3.10
CA ASN A 30 11.75 15.54 -4.51
C ASN A 30 11.07 14.17 -4.74
N PRO A 31 9.75 14.05 -4.48
CA PRO A 31 9.02 12.83 -4.79
C PRO A 31 9.11 12.47 -6.27
N PRO A 32 9.15 11.17 -6.62
CA PRO A 32 8.98 10.74 -8.00
C PRO A 32 7.61 11.18 -8.52
N GLU A 33 7.58 11.73 -9.73
CA GLU A 33 6.36 12.20 -10.37
C GLU A 33 5.35 11.06 -10.54
N GLY A 34 4.06 11.34 -10.30
CA GLY A 34 2.96 10.39 -10.51
C GLY A 34 2.94 9.20 -9.55
N SER A 35 3.65 9.28 -8.42
CA SER A 35 3.77 8.20 -7.42
C SER A 35 3.14 8.50 -6.06
N VAL A 36 2.68 9.73 -5.81
CA VAL A 36 2.25 10.20 -4.48
C VAL A 36 0.75 10.44 -4.42
N LYS A 37 0.04 9.56 -3.71
CA LYS A 37 -1.43 9.50 -3.78
C LYS A 37 -2.16 10.78 -3.34
N PHE A 38 -1.60 11.63 -2.50
CA PHE A 38 -2.30 12.86 -2.07
C PHE A 38 -1.80 14.15 -2.71
N PHE A 39 -0.61 14.14 -3.30
CA PHE A 39 0.01 15.36 -3.81
C PHE A 39 0.10 15.39 -5.33
N ASP A 40 -0.06 14.25 -6.01
CA ASP A 40 -0.18 14.24 -7.47
C ASP A 40 -1.48 14.93 -7.92
N PRO A 41 -1.42 15.83 -8.93
CA PRO A 41 -2.61 16.41 -9.54
C PRO A 41 -3.57 15.34 -10.07
N PRO A 42 -4.88 15.63 -10.17
CA PRO A 42 -5.83 14.71 -10.79
C PRO A 42 -5.41 14.30 -12.20
N GLY A 43 -5.34 12.99 -12.45
CA GLY A 43 -4.98 12.43 -13.75
C GLY A 43 -3.47 12.21 -13.96
N GLU A 44 -2.63 12.64 -13.01
CA GLU A 44 -1.16 12.51 -13.13
C GLU A 44 -0.60 11.30 -12.36
N ASN A 45 -1.39 10.67 -11.47
CA ASN A 45 -0.92 9.48 -10.76
C ASN A 45 -0.92 8.26 -11.68
N ILE A 46 0.25 7.66 -11.89
CA ILE A 46 0.47 6.63 -12.91
C ILE A 46 -0.41 5.41 -12.69
N VAL A 47 -0.44 4.88 -11.47
CA VAL A 47 -1.17 3.64 -11.13
C VAL A 47 -2.67 3.83 -11.33
N PHE A 48 -3.24 4.87 -10.72
CA PHE A 48 -4.69 5.07 -10.73
C PHE A 48 -5.19 5.58 -12.08
N GLN A 49 -4.41 6.41 -12.78
CA GLN A 49 -4.75 6.84 -14.13
C GLN A 49 -4.69 5.67 -15.11
N THR A 50 -3.70 4.78 -15.01
CA THR A 50 -3.61 3.57 -15.83
C THR A 50 -4.83 2.69 -15.63
N ILE A 51 -5.25 2.47 -14.37
CA ILE A 51 -6.48 1.73 -14.06
C ILE A 51 -7.70 2.43 -14.67
N ALA A 52 -7.84 3.74 -14.48
CA ALA A 52 -9.00 4.50 -14.96
C ALA A 52 -9.15 4.41 -16.49
N VAL A 53 -8.04 4.58 -17.22
CA VAL A 53 -8.00 4.50 -18.68
C VAL A 53 -8.31 3.07 -19.16
N ASN A 54 -7.62 2.07 -18.63
CA ASN A 54 -7.74 0.69 -19.11
C ASN A 54 -9.07 0.03 -18.73
N SER A 55 -9.68 0.44 -17.61
CA SER A 55 -11.00 -0.04 -17.19
C SER A 55 -12.16 0.74 -17.82
N GLY A 56 -11.90 1.97 -18.31
CA GLY A 56 -12.95 2.91 -18.72
C GLY A 56 -13.74 3.52 -17.56
N VAL A 57 -13.30 3.32 -16.32
CA VAL A 57 -13.98 3.81 -15.10
C VAL A 57 -13.21 4.98 -14.51
N SER A 58 -13.69 6.20 -14.76
CA SER A 58 -13.07 7.44 -14.25
C SER A 58 -13.08 7.55 -12.73
N LEU A 59 -13.89 6.77 -12.01
CA LEU A 59 -13.93 6.82 -10.55
C LEU A 59 -12.59 6.42 -9.90
N PHE A 60 -11.76 5.63 -10.56
CA PHE A 60 -10.46 5.22 -10.01
C PHE A 60 -9.50 6.40 -9.80
N GLU A 61 -9.58 7.46 -10.62
CA GLU A 61 -8.70 8.63 -10.55
C GLU A 61 -9.49 9.94 -10.71
N PRO A 62 -9.43 10.88 -9.75
CA PRO A 62 -8.66 10.87 -8.50
C PRO A 62 -9.40 10.23 -7.31
N THR A 63 -10.70 9.94 -7.43
CA THR A 63 -11.53 9.59 -6.27
C THR A 63 -11.06 8.29 -5.61
N GLY A 64 -10.89 7.23 -6.40
CA GLY A 64 -10.40 5.93 -5.92
C GLY A 64 -9.02 6.04 -5.28
N ARG A 65 -8.11 6.79 -5.90
CA ARG A 65 -6.78 7.11 -5.36
C ARG A 65 -6.83 7.71 -3.96
N VAL A 66 -7.62 8.77 -3.78
CA VAL A 66 -7.75 9.46 -2.48
C VAL A 66 -8.36 8.54 -1.44
N VAL A 67 -9.41 7.79 -1.78
CA VAL A 67 -10.03 6.82 -0.86
C VAL A 67 -9.04 5.76 -0.40
N VAL A 68 -8.28 5.16 -1.33
CA VAL A 68 -7.24 4.18 -0.99
C VAL A 68 -6.18 4.81 -0.09
N GLY A 69 -5.71 6.02 -0.41
CA GLY A 69 -4.72 6.72 0.41
C GLY A 69 -5.20 6.97 1.85
N VAL A 70 -6.48 7.31 2.03
CA VAL A 70 -7.07 7.50 3.37
C VAL A 70 -7.07 6.18 4.14
N VAL A 71 -7.48 5.08 3.50
CA VAL A 71 -7.51 3.75 4.12
C VAL A 71 -6.10 3.30 4.52
N GLU A 72 -5.09 3.57 3.71
CA GLU A 72 -3.69 3.25 4.01
C GLU A 72 -3.15 4.04 5.20
N LEU A 73 -3.45 5.34 5.31
CA LEU A 73 -3.07 6.13 6.49
C LEU A 73 -3.79 5.69 7.75
N LEU A 74 -5.07 5.30 7.66
CA LEU A 74 -5.79 4.70 8.79
C LEU A 74 -5.15 3.36 9.21
N ALA A 75 -4.76 2.52 8.25
CA ALA A 75 -4.03 1.29 8.53
C ALA A 75 -2.71 1.59 9.24
N ALA A 76 -1.92 2.56 8.74
CA ALA A 76 -0.68 2.99 9.37
C ALA A 76 -0.90 3.50 10.82
N LEU A 77 -1.94 4.29 11.06
CA LEU A 77 -2.31 4.76 12.40
C LEU A 77 -2.62 3.59 13.34
N PHE A 78 -3.43 2.62 12.90
CA PHE A 78 -3.77 1.46 13.72
C PHE A 78 -2.58 0.52 13.95
N LEU A 79 -1.66 0.41 12.99
CA LEU A 79 -0.43 -0.36 13.12
C LEU A 79 0.51 0.22 14.19
N LEU A 80 0.55 1.56 14.30
CA LEU A 80 1.40 2.26 15.26
C LEU A 80 1.02 1.91 16.70
N LEU A 81 -0.28 1.95 17.00
CA LEU A 81 -0.81 1.69 18.34
C LEU A 81 -0.90 0.18 18.64
N PRO A 82 -0.16 -0.37 19.63
CA PRO A 82 -0.16 -1.80 19.91
C PRO A 82 -1.55 -2.39 20.18
N MET A 83 -2.47 -1.62 20.79
CA MET A 83 -3.82 -2.11 21.11
C MET A 83 -4.69 -2.37 19.86
N THR A 84 -4.44 -1.67 18.75
CA THR A 84 -5.19 -1.77 17.50
C THR A 84 -4.40 -2.47 16.39
N ARG A 85 -3.16 -2.90 16.65
CA ARG A 85 -2.24 -3.37 15.61
C ARG A 85 -2.77 -4.54 14.80
N ARG A 86 -3.51 -5.47 15.41
CA ARG A 86 -4.14 -6.58 14.66
C ARG A 86 -5.20 -6.08 13.68
N PHE A 87 -5.97 -5.07 14.07
CA PHE A 87 -6.94 -4.43 13.19
C PHE A 87 -6.24 -3.67 12.06
N GLY A 88 -5.18 -2.92 12.39
CA GLY A 88 -4.32 -2.29 11.37
C GLY A 88 -3.76 -3.30 10.38
N ALA A 89 -3.24 -4.44 10.85
CA ALA A 89 -2.72 -5.50 9.99
C ALA A 89 -3.80 -6.13 9.09
N PHE A 90 -5.02 -6.32 9.59
CA PHE A 90 -6.15 -6.75 8.78
C PHE A 90 -6.52 -5.73 7.70
N LEU A 91 -6.59 -4.44 8.05
CA LEU A 91 -6.88 -3.37 7.10
C LEU A 91 -5.81 -3.28 6.02
N SER A 92 -4.54 -3.42 6.40
CA SER A 92 -3.41 -3.54 5.47
C SER A 92 -3.58 -4.72 4.53
N ALA A 93 -3.91 -5.90 5.05
CA ALA A 93 -4.11 -7.09 4.22
C ALA A 93 -5.27 -6.90 3.23
N ALA A 94 -6.36 -6.24 3.63
CA ALA A 94 -7.49 -5.94 2.75
C ALA A 94 -7.09 -5.00 1.60
N VAL A 95 -6.44 -3.87 1.90
CA VAL A 95 -6.05 -2.89 0.87
C VAL A 95 -4.95 -3.45 -0.06
N LEU A 96 -3.97 -4.17 0.49
CA LEU A 96 -2.89 -4.79 -0.28
C LEU A 96 -3.36 -6.01 -1.08
N GLY A 97 -4.34 -6.76 -0.56
CA GLY A 97 -5.03 -7.80 -1.31
C GLY A 97 -5.77 -7.21 -2.52
N GLY A 98 -6.42 -6.05 -2.34
CA GLY A 98 -6.98 -5.26 -3.44
C GLY A 98 -5.91 -4.84 -4.46
N ALA A 99 -4.77 -4.30 -4.00
CA ALA A 99 -3.67 -3.90 -4.88
C ALA A 99 -3.11 -5.09 -5.71
N VAL A 100 -2.87 -6.24 -5.07
CA VAL A 100 -2.45 -7.48 -5.75
C VAL A 100 -3.51 -7.93 -6.76
N ALA A 101 -4.80 -7.89 -6.41
CA ALA A 101 -5.88 -8.23 -7.33
C ALA A 101 -5.92 -7.29 -8.56
N MET A 102 -5.69 -5.99 -8.37
CA MET A 102 -5.59 -5.03 -9.47
C MET A 102 -4.42 -5.35 -10.39
N HIS A 103 -3.23 -5.69 -9.85
CA HIS A 103 -2.10 -6.12 -10.67
C HIS A 103 -2.35 -7.42 -11.45
N LEU A 104 -3.19 -8.31 -10.94
CA LEU A 104 -3.60 -9.53 -11.65
C LEU A 104 -4.74 -9.29 -12.65
N SER A 105 -5.39 -8.13 -12.59
CA SER A 105 -6.44 -7.74 -13.52
C SER A 105 -5.85 -7.24 -14.85
N PRO A 106 -6.64 -7.25 -15.94
CA PRO A 106 -6.23 -6.64 -17.20
C PRO A 106 -6.12 -5.11 -17.15
N TRP A 107 -6.52 -4.46 -16.04
CA TRP A 107 -6.57 -3.00 -15.94
C TRP A 107 -5.24 -2.37 -15.49
N LEU A 108 -4.46 -3.06 -14.64
CA LEU A 108 -3.16 -2.56 -14.18
C LEU A 108 -2.01 -3.42 -14.71
N GLY A 109 -2.15 -4.74 -14.65
CA GLY A 109 -1.08 -5.66 -15.01
C GLY A 109 0.04 -5.74 -13.97
N ARG A 110 0.97 -6.67 -14.19
CA ARG A 110 2.10 -6.92 -13.27
C ARG A 110 3.19 -5.87 -13.39
N GLU A 111 3.34 -5.28 -14.57
CA GLU A 111 4.26 -4.20 -14.85
C GLU A 111 3.45 -2.92 -15.07
N VAL A 112 3.83 -1.86 -14.37
CA VAL A 112 3.17 -0.56 -14.45
C VAL A 112 4.01 0.34 -15.36
N PRO A 113 3.40 1.17 -16.23
CA PRO A 113 4.14 2.15 -17.01
C PRO A 113 5.04 3.02 -16.13
N ALA A 114 6.23 3.38 -16.60
CA ALA A 114 7.14 4.25 -15.84
C ALA A 114 6.71 5.73 -15.87
N SER A 115 5.88 6.12 -16.84
CA SER A 115 5.29 7.45 -16.98
C SER A 115 3.95 7.36 -17.73
N LEU A 116 3.19 8.48 -17.75
CA LEU A 116 1.97 8.62 -18.54
C LEU A 116 2.24 9.11 -19.97
N ASP A 117 3.49 9.33 -20.35
CA ASP A 117 3.87 9.73 -21.71
C ASP A 117 3.63 8.56 -22.69
N PRO A 118 2.72 8.69 -23.68
CA PRO A 118 2.45 7.62 -24.64
C PRO A 118 3.64 7.22 -25.50
N GLN A 119 4.68 8.05 -25.59
CA GLN A 119 5.90 7.73 -26.34
C GLN A 119 6.88 6.86 -25.54
N THR A 120 6.68 6.77 -24.22
CA THR A 120 7.51 5.98 -23.33
C THR A 120 6.93 4.57 -23.18
N THR A 121 7.70 3.54 -23.55
CA THR A 121 7.32 2.13 -23.38
C THR A 121 7.96 1.46 -22.17
N ALA A 122 8.73 2.21 -21.39
CA ALA A 122 9.37 1.71 -20.17
C ALA A 122 8.34 1.40 -19.08
N THR A 123 8.59 0.34 -18.33
CA THR A 123 7.78 -0.09 -17.17
C THR A 123 8.62 -0.08 -15.90
N ASP A 124 7.96 -0.22 -14.74
CA ASP A 124 8.60 -0.40 -13.45
C ASP A 124 9.26 -1.79 -13.26
N GLY A 125 9.24 -2.64 -14.28
CA GLY A 125 9.79 -4.00 -14.23
C GLY A 125 9.10 -4.92 -13.20
N GLY A 126 7.87 -4.58 -12.78
CA GLY A 126 7.10 -5.33 -11.79
C GLY A 126 7.45 -5.02 -10.34
N LEU A 127 8.19 -3.93 -10.08
CA LEU A 127 8.56 -3.48 -8.75
C LEU A 127 7.34 -3.28 -7.85
N LEU A 128 6.32 -2.56 -8.32
CA LEU A 128 5.12 -2.27 -7.53
C LEU A 128 4.32 -3.53 -7.21
N PHE A 129 4.24 -4.48 -8.15
CA PHE A 129 3.55 -5.74 -7.93
C PHE A 129 4.26 -6.59 -6.86
N MET A 130 5.58 -6.73 -6.96
CA MET A 130 6.38 -7.45 -5.97
C MET A 130 6.31 -6.80 -4.59
N LEU A 131 6.34 -5.47 -4.55
CA LEU A 131 6.19 -4.71 -3.31
C LEU A 131 4.82 -4.94 -2.67
N ALA A 132 3.74 -4.93 -3.46
CA ALA A 132 2.39 -5.22 -2.98
C ALA A 132 2.30 -6.64 -2.37
N ILE A 133 2.92 -7.65 -3.00
CA ILE A 133 3.00 -9.02 -2.45
C ILE A 133 3.77 -9.04 -1.14
N VAL A 134 4.96 -8.43 -1.08
CA VAL A 134 5.79 -8.42 0.14
C VAL A 134 5.06 -7.75 1.30
N MET A 135 4.40 -6.61 1.04
CA MET A 135 3.61 -5.93 2.05
C MET A 135 2.39 -6.77 2.46
N LEU A 136 1.70 -7.42 1.52
CA LEU A 136 0.57 -8.30 1.84
C LEU A 136 1.02 -9.44 2.77
N VAL A 137 2.11 -10.12 2.43
CA VAL A 137 2.69 -11.18 3.29
C VAL A 137 3.10 -10.61 4.65
N ALA A 138 3.75 -9.44 4.71
CA ALA A 138 4.12 -8.80 5.96
C ALA A 138 2.90 -8.49 6.85
N SER A 139 1.79 -8.04 6.25
CA SER A 139 0.55 -7.76 6.97
C SER A 139 -0.10 -9.04 7.54
N LEU A 140 -0.14 -10.12 6.76
CA LEU A 140 -0.65 -11.42 7.19
C LEU A 140 0.21 -12.03 8.31
N LEU A 141 1.54 -11.96 8.18
CA LEU A 141 2.46 -12.39 9.22
C LEU A 141 2.29 -11.58 10.51
N LEU A 142 2.07 -10.27 10.40
CA LEU A 142 1.85 -9.41 11.56
C LEU A 142 0.58 -9.80 12.33
N MET A 143 -0.50 -10.20 11.64
CA MET A 143 -1.72 -10.69 12.29
C MET A 143 -1.45 -11.89 13.20
N VAL A 144 -0.57 -12.80 12.78
CA VAL A 144 -0.25 -14.05 13.50
C VAL A 144 0.80 -13.81 14.60
N VAL A 145 1.87 -13.08 14.30
CA VAL A 145 3.00 -12.93 15.23
C VAL A 145 2.66 -12.01 16.41
N HIS A 146 1.81 -11.00 16.20
CA HIS A 146 1.49 -9.99 17.22
C HIS A 146 0.98 -10.64 18.53
N PRO A 147 1.66 -10.41 19.67
CA PRO A 147 1.26 -10.99 20.95
C PRO A 147 -0.16 -10.58 21.36
N GLY A 148 -0.95 -11.53 21.86
CA GLY A 148 -2.28 -11.24 22.40
C GLY A 148 -2.23 -10.53 23.76
N LYS A 149 -3.36 -9.98 24.21
CA LYS A 149 -3.49 -9.48 25.59
C LYS A 149 -3.22 -10.62 26.56
N GLN A 150 -2.36 -10.39 27.56
CA GLN A 150 -2.26 -11.30 28.70
C GLN A 150 -3.59 -11.25 29.45
N LYS A 151 -4.27 -12.39 29.57
CA LYS A 151 -5.26 -12.56 30.63
C LYS A 151 -4.45 -12.78 31.91
N TYR A 152 -4.60 -11.88 32.88
CA TYR A 152 -4.19 -12.17 34.25
C TYR A 152 -5.35 -13.00 34.82
N GLU A 153 -5.12 -14.30 34.99
CA GLU A 153 -5.98 -15.19 35.78
C GLU A 153 -5.47 -15.22 37.22
#